data_AF-A0A2M7RT61-F1
#
_entry.id   AF-A0A2M7RT61-F1
#
_cell.length_a   1.000
_cell.length_b   1.000
_cell.length_c   1.000
_cell.angle_alpha   90.00
_cell.angle_beta   90.00
_cell.angle_gamma   90.00
#
_symmetry.space_group_name_H-M   'P 1'
#
loop_
_entity.id
_entity.type
_entity.pdbx_description
1 polymer ?
#
loop_
_entity_poly.entity_id
_entity_poly.type
_entity_poly.pdbx_seq_one_letter_code
_entity_poly.pdbx_strand_id
1 'polypeptide(L)'
;MLIVDNIELDKENVEFNNAAEFVRHTDKLVYLTGKAGTGKTTFLKYIKDTTNKNTVILAPTGVAAINAGGVTIHSFFQIPFGPFVPDDSRLRTTATGTENRETIYTTFRYRDDKREIIENLELLIIDEISMVRADMLDVIDRILKVFRKKPYLPFGGVQVILIGDTFQLPPIADNEQWSILSQFYKTPFFFSSKIIEENTPLYIELKKIYRQNEQEFIDLLNRVRVSQVNAND
;
A
#
# COMPACT_ATOMS: atom_id res chain seq x y z
N MET A 1 5.32 -25.62 -18.53
CA MET A 1 6.23 -24.68 -17.86
C MET A 1 5.61 -23.30 -18.04
N LEU A 2 5.19 -22.64 -16.96
CA LEU A 2 4.50 -21.33 -17.07
C LEU A 2 5.58 -20.25 -17.11
N ILE A 3 5.94 -19.84 -18.33
CA ILE A 3 6.75 -18.66 -18.60
C ILE A 3 5.75 -17.51 -18.77
N VAL A 4 5.93 -16.46 -17.98
CA VAL A 4 5.25 -15.18 -18.21
C VAL A 4 6.35 -14.16 -18.48
N ASP A 5 6.37 -13.60 -19.70
CA ASP A 5 7.28 -12.53 -20.14
C ASP A 5 8.74 -12.67 -19.70
N ASN A 6 9.35 -13.83 -20.01
CA ASN A 6 10.74 -14.18 -19.68
C ASN A 6 11.07 -14.27 -18.18
N ILE A 7 10.08 -14.28 -17.30
CA ILE A 7 10.25 -14.61 -15.88
C ILE A 7 9.80 -16.06 -15.70
N GLU A 8 10.77 -16.96 -15.50
CA GLU A 8 10.46 -18.33 -15.09
C GLU A 8 9.90 -18.31 -13.67
N LEU A 9 8.64 -18.74 -13.51
CA LEU A 9 8.09 -19.01 -12.19
C LEU A 9 8.90 -20.14 -11.56
N ASP A 10 9.71 -19.72 -10.60
CA ASP A 10 10.47 -20.59 -9.74
C ASP A 10 9.50 -21.47 -8.95
N LYS A 11 9.41 -22.74 -9.34
CA LYS A 11 8.52 -23.72 -8.72
C LYS A 11 8.84 -23.95 -7.25
N GLU A 12 10.05 -23.61 -6.82
CA GLU A 12 10.46 -23.72 -5.42
C GLU A 12 10.04 -22.49 -4.59
N ASN A 13 9.63 -21.38 -5.22
CA ASN A 13 9.17 -20.19 -4.52
C ASN A 13 7.67 -20.29 -4.20
N VAL A 14 7.36 -21.15 -3.23
CA VAL A 14 5.98 -21.45 -2.81
C VAL A 14 5.25 -20.19 -2.33
N GLU A 15 5.90 -19.32 -1.55
CA GLU A 15 5.28 -18.09 -1.06
C GLU A 15 4.91 -17.12 -2.19
N PHE A 16 5.78 -16.95 -3.20
CA PHE A 16 5.48 -16.13 -4.36
C PHE A 16 4.29 -16.69 -5.16
N ASN A 17 4.32 -18.00 -5.44
CA ASN A 17 3.27 -18.66 -6.22
C ASN A 17 1.92 -18.58 -5.50
N ASN A 18 1.90 -18.85 -4.20
CA ASN A 18 0.68 -18.73 -3.39
C ASN A 18 0.16 -17.30 -3.38
N ALA A 19 1.03 -16.30 -3.16
CA ALA A 19 0.63 -14.89 -3.23
C ALA A 19 0.01 -14.55 -4.58
N ALA A 20 0.60 -15.03 -5.67
CA ALA A 20 0.08 -14.79 -7.02
C ALA A 20 -1.30 -15.42 -7.23
N GLU A 21 -1.52 -16.66 -6.77
CA GLU A 21 -2.82 -17.31 -6.83
C GLU A 21 -3.87 -16.57 -5.97
N PHE A 22 -3.50 -16.11 -4.77
CA PHE A 22 -4.38 -15.30 -3.93
C PHE A 22 -4.79 -13.99 -4.61
N VAL A 23 -3.85 -13.30 -5.24
CA VAL A 23 -4.15 -12.08 -5.99
C VAL A 23 -5.07 -12.38 -7.17
N ARG A 24 -4.88 -13.48 -7.89
CA ARG A 24 -5.71 -13.84 -9.04
C ARG A 24 -7.13 -14.24 -8.67
N HIS A 25 -7.28 -15.06 -7.64
CA HIS A 25 -8.54 -15.76 -7.37
C HIS A 25 -9.34 -15.22 -6.19
N THR A 26 -8.82 -14.22 -5.47
CA THR A 26 -9.52 -13.63 -4.33
C THR A 26 -9.60 -12.11 -4.45
N ASP A 27 -10.34 -11.50 -3.53
CA ASP A 27 -10.45 -10.06 -3.29
C ASP A 27 -9.86 -9.66 -1.92
N LYS A 28 -9.12 -10.59 -1.27
CA LYS A 28 -8.57 -10.37 0.06
C LYS A 28 -7.50 -9.28 0.06
N LEU A 29 -7.49 -8.50 1.14
CA LEU A 29 -6.39 -7.61 1.48
C LEU A 29 -5.14 -8.47 1.80
N VAL A 30 -4.04 -8.20 1.12
CA VAL A 30 -2.76 -8.92 1.31
C VAL A 30 -1.69 -7.93 1.76
N TYR A 31 -0.89 -8.33 2.73
CA TYR A 31 0.37 -7.67 3.05
C TYR A 31 1.52 -8.60 2.65
N LEU A 32 2.22 -8.24 1.57
CA LEU A 32 3.38 -8.94 1.06
C LEU A 32 4.66 -8.24 1.51
N THR A 33 5.45 -8.94 2.30
CA THR A 33 6.72 -8.46 2.84
C THR A 33 7.86 -9.38 2.43
N GLY A 34 9.06 -9.04 2.87
CA GLY A 34 10.26 -9.82 2.66
C GLY A 34 11.49 -8.93 2.75
N LYS A 35 12.64 -9.56 2.94
CA LYS A 35 13.93 -8.88 3.02
C LYS A 35 14.31 -8.18 1.71
N ALA A 36 15.37 -7.39 1.74
CA ALA A 36 15.95 -6.85 0.52
C ALA A 36 16.35 -8.00 -0.43
N GLY A 37 16.06 -7.87 -1.73
CA GLY A 37 16.41 -8.89 -2.72
C GLY A 37 15.54 -10.16 -2.72
N THR A 38 14.41 -10.20 -2.00
CA THR A 38 13.49 -11.36 -2.01
C THR A 38 12.47 -11.36 -3.15
N GLY A 39 12.58 -10.42 -4.10
CA GLY A 39 11.74 -10.40 -5.29
C GLY A 39 10.40 -9.65 -5.15
N LYS A 40 10.21 -8.78 -4.16
CA LYS A 40 9.00 -7.95 -4.02
C LYS A 40 8.66 -7.15 -5.30
N THR A 41 9.64 -6.46 -5.87
CA THR A 41 9.46 -5.73 -7.13
C THR A 41 9.18 -6.66 -8.31
N THR A 42 9.78 -7.85 -8.32
CA THR A 42 9.50 -8.90 -9.32
C THR A 42 8.05 -9.39 -9.20
N PHE A 43 7.55 -9.58 -7.98
CA PHE A 43 6.17 -9.95 -7.71
C PHE A 43 5.20 -8.90 -8.24
N LEU A 44 5.46 -7.62 -7.94
CA LEU A 44 4.64 -6.51 -8.43
C LEU A 44 4.56 -6.51 -9.97
N LYS A 45 5.70 -6.65 -10.66
CA LYS A 45 5.75 -6.72 -12.13
C LYS A 45 4.97 -7.92 -12.66
N TYR A 46 5.19 -9.10 -12.09
CA TYR A 46 4.47 -10.31 -12.46
C TYR A 46 2.95 -10.16 -12.32
N ILE A 47 2.47 -9.58 -11.21
CA ILE A 47 1.03 -9.34 -11.03
C ILE A 47 0.52 -8.35 -12.08
N LYS A 48 1.25 -7.25 -12.33
CA LYS A 48 0.88 -6.25 -13.34
C LYS A 48 0.73 -6.87 -14.74
N ASP A 49 1.61 -7.80 -15.10
CA ASP A 49 1.65 -8.38 -16.44
C ASP A 49 0.69 -9.57 -16.60
N THR A 50 0.30 -10.24 -15.51
CA THR A 50 -0.58 -11.42 -15.55
C THR A 50 -2.02 -11.17 -15.17
N THR A 51 -2.31 -10.06 -14.49
CA THR A 51 -3.66 -9.76 -14.03
C THR A 51 -4.50 -9.17 -15.16
N ASN A 52 -5.74 -9.63 -15.28
CA ASN A 52 -6.75 -9.00 -16.14
C ASN A 52 -7.58 -7.95 -15.39
N LYS A 53 -7.29 -7.72 -14.10
CA LYS A 53 -8.01 -6.74 -13.26
C LYS A 53 -7.62 -5.33 -13.66
N ASN A 54 -8.59 -4.41 -13.64
CA ASN A 54 -8.31 -2.98 -13.71
C ASN A 54 -7.43 -2.59 -12.52
N THR A 55 -6.14 -2.40 -12.77
CA THR A 55 -5.10 -2.31 -11.74
C THR A 55 -4.49 -0.92 -11.69
N VAL A 56 -4.32 -0.40 -10.47
CA VAL A 56 -3.54 0.82 -10.22
C VAL A 56 -2.42 0.51 -9.24
N ILE A 57 -1.23 1.00 -9.57
CA ILE A 57 -0.03 0.86 -8.74
C ILE A 57 0.32 2.23 -8.17
N LEU A 58 0.40 2.30 -6.85
CA LEU A 58 0.72 3.50 -6.09
C LEU A 58 2.00 3.32 -5.27
N ALA A 59 2.63 4.44 -4.98
CA ALA A 59 3.72 4.50 -4.01
C ALA A 59 3.68 5.82 -3.22
N PRO A 60 4.33 5.92 -2.05
CA PRO A 60 4.33 7.12 -1.22
C PRO A 60 5.17 8.26 -1.82
N THR A 61 6.24 7.95 -2.55
CA THR A 61 7.18 8.94 -3.11
C THR A 61 7.28 8.84 -4.64
N GLY A 62 7.72 9.93 -5.29
CA GLY A 62 7.87 9.97 -6.74
C GLY A 62 8.86 8.95 -7.29
N VAL A 63 10.00 8.76 -6.62
CA VAL A 63 11.02 7.78 -7.02
C VAL A 63 10.48 6.36 -6.90
N ALA A 64 9.81 6.03 -5.80
CA ALA A 64 9.18 4.72 -5.62
C ALA A 64 8.09 4.47 -6.68
N ALA A 65 7.27 5.48 -6.99
CA ALA A 65 6.24 5.38 -8.01
C ALA A 65 6.81 5.08 -9.40
N ILE A 66 7.90 5.76 -9.79
CA ILE A 66 8.60 5.49 -11.06
C ILE A 66 9.13 4.05 -11.09
N ASN A 67 9.78 3.60 -10.01
CA ASN A 67 10.36 2.26 -9.93
C ASN A 67 9.30 1.15 -9.99
N ALA A 68 8.14 1.39 -9.37
CA ALA A 68 6.99 0.50 -9.41
C ALA A 68 6.21 0.58 -10.75
N GLY A 69 6.53 1.54 -11.62
CA GLY A 69 5.80 1.79 -12.86
C GLY A 69 4.36 2.24 -12.62
N GLY A 70 4.16 3.08 -11.60
CA GLY A 70 2.89 3.63 -11.15
C GLY A 70 2.95 5.14 -10.89
N VAL A 71 2.10 5.64 -10.00
CA VAL A 71 2.02 7.06 -9.62
C VAL A 71 2.00 7.22 -8.10
N THR A 72 2.11 8.44 -7.58
CA THR A 72 2.07 8.63 -6.12
C THR A 72 0.64 8.53 -5.58
N ILE A 73 0.50 8.12 -4.32
CA ILE A 73 -0.80 8.10 -3.62
C ILE A 73 -1.47 9.48 -3.70
N HIS A 74 -0.69 10.53 -3.39
CA HIS A 74 -1.16 11.91 -3.43
C HIS A 74 -1.63 12.34 -4.82
N SER A 75 -0.86 12.05 -5.87
CA SER A 75 -1.24 12.47 -7.22
C SER A 75 -2.41 11.67 -7.77
N PHE A 76 -2.50 10.37 -7.46
CA PHE A 76 -3.61 9.54 -7.91
C PHE A 76 -4.93 9.96 -7.24
N PHE A 77 -4.97 10.03 -5.92
CA PHE A 77 -6.22 10.36 -5.20
C PHE A 77 -6.45 11.86 -5.02
N GLN A 78 -5.53 12.72 -5.48
CA GLN A 78 -5.55 14.17 -5.25
C GLN A 78 -5.65 14.51 -3.75
N ILE A 79 -4.96 13.76 -2.90
CA ILE A 79 -4.98 13.95 -1.45
C ILE A 79 -4.06 15.12 -1.08
N PRO A 80 -4.60 16.21 -0.49
CA PRO A 80 -3.79 17.29 0.06
C PRO A 80 -2.79 16.79 1.10
N PHE A 81 -1.63 17.44 1.20
CA PHE A 81 -0.68 17.13 2.27
C PHE A 81 -1.22 17.58 3.64
N GLY A 82 -0.82 16.85 4.68
CA GLY A 82 -1.25 17.09 6.06
C GLY A 82 -1.93 15.87 6.68
N PRO A 83 -2.27 15.95 7.98
CA PRO A 83 -3.00 14.90 8.67
C PRO A 83 -4.48 14.89 8.28
N PHE A 84 -5.07 13.70 8.29
CA PHE A 84 -6.52 13.49 8.21
C PHE A 84 -6.99 12.77 9.47
N VAL A 85 -7.84 13.44 10.25
CA VAL A 85 -8.43 12.83 11.44
C VAL A 85 -9.72 12.07 11.07
N PRO A 86 -10.15 11.07 11.84
CA PRO A 86 -11.33 10.27 11.50
C PRO A 86 -12.62 11.07 11.24
N ASP A 87 -12.82 12.18 11.96
CA ASP A 87 -14.02 13.03 11.84
C ASP A 87 -13.82 14.27 10.96
N ASP A 88 -12.77 14.30 10.14
CA ASP A 88 -12.42 15.43 9.28
C ASP A 88 -13.57 15.83 8.34
N SER A 89 -13.89 17.12 8.26
CA SER A 89 -14.97 17.64 7.40
C SER A 89 -14.77 17.25 5.94
N ARG A 90 -13.51 17.19 5.49
CA ARG A 90 -13.12 16.81 4.12
C ARG A 90 -13.44 15.37 3.77
N LEU A 91 -13.80 14.52 4.75
CA LEU A 91 -14.14 13.11 4.53
C LEU A 91 -15.64 12.81 4.67
N ARG A 92 -16.45 13.81 5.05
CA ARG A 92 -17.90 13.69 5.24
C ARG A 92 -18.63 13.79 3.90
N THR A 93 -19.73 13.05 3.76
CA THR A 93 -20.57 13.10 2.54
C THR A 93 -21.57 14.26 2.56
N THR A 94 -21.85 14.80 3.74
CA THR A 94 -22.80 15.90 3.94
C THR A 94 -22.14 17.00 4.77
N ALA A 95 -22.38 18.25 4.39
CA ALA A 95 -21.95 19.40 5.17
C ALA A 95 -22.69 19.42 6.52
N THR A 96 -22.00 19.87 7.56
CA THR A 96 -22.56 20.02 8.91
C THR A 96 -22.48 21.47 9.35
N GLY A 97 -23.63 22.08 9.66
CA GLY A 97 -23.73 23.48 10.05
C GLY A 97 -23.69 24.45 8.86
N THR A 98 -23.73 25.75 9.16
CA THR A 98 -23.77 26.83 8.15
C THR A 98 -22.39 27.30 7.71
N GLU A 99 -21.35 27.09 8.53
CA GLU A 99 -20.03 27.68 8.31
C GLU A 99 -19.03 26.73 7.61
N ASN A 100 -19.04 25.44 7.93
CA ASN A 100 -18.15 24.47 7.30
C ASN A 100 -18.91 23.61 6.27
N ARG A 101 -18.81 24.03 5.00
CA ARG A 101 -19.43 23.35 3.85
C ARG A 101 -18.51 22.34 3.18
N GLU A 102 -17.31 22.09 3.73
CA GLU A 102 -16.42 21.08 3.18
C GLU A 102 -17.01 19.69 3.31
N THR A 103 -16.89 18.94 2.23
CA THR A 103 -17.27 17.55 2.09
C THR A 103 -16.24 16.84 1.23
N ILE A 104 -16.31 15.52 1.23
CA ILE A 104 -15.49 14.68 0.36
C ILE A 104 -15.65 15.03 -1.13
N TYR A 105 -16.85 15.44 -1.56
CA TYR A 105 -17.08 15.83 -2.95
C TYR A 105 -16.49 17.20 -3.30
N THR A 106 -16.38 18.11 -2.34
CA THR A 106 -15.77 19.42 -2.57
C THR A 106 -14.24 19.36 -2.48
N THR A 107 -13.70 18.46 -1.65
CA THR A 107 -12.25 18.28 -1.48
C THR A 107 -11.65 17.43 -2.58
N PHE A 108 -12.26 16.29 -2.91
CA PHE A 108 -11.75 15.35 -3.92
C PHE A 108 -12.52 15.52 -5.23
N ARG A 109 -12.09 16.48 -6.05
CA ARG A 109 -12.75 16.84 -7.31
C ARG A 109 -12.12 16.11 -8.49
N TYR A 110 -12.63 14.93 -8.78
CA TYR A 110 -12.19 14.16 -9.93
C TYR A 110 -12.90 14.60 -11.21
N ARG A 111 -12.13 14.65 -12.30
CA ARG A 111 -12.66 14.70 -13.67
C ARG A 111 -13.32 13.35 -14.01
N ASP A 112 -14.17 13.34 -15.02
CA ASP A 112 -14.98 12.16 -15.37
C ASP A 112 -14.14 10.93 -15.70
N ASP A 113 -13.06 11.10 -16.46
CA ASP A 113 -12.07 10.05 -16.77
C ASP A 113 -11.46 9.44 -15.51
N LYS A 114 -11.05 10.29 -14.57
CA LYS A 114 -10.46 9.86 -13.31
C LYS A 114 -11.48 9.15 -12.42
N ARG A 115 -12.71 9.64 -12.41
CA ARG A 115 -13.81 9.05 -11.68
C ARG A 115 -14.14 7.66 -12.21
N GLU A 116 -14.19 7.49 -13.53
CA GLU A 116 -14.38 6.19 -14.17
C GLU A 116 -13.30 5.18 -13.79
N ILE A 117 -12.03 5.61 -13.75
CA ILE A 117 -10.92 4.77 -13.27
C ILE A 117 -11.17 4.31 -11.82
N ILE A 118 -11.55 5.23 -10.92
CA ILE A 118 -11.79 4.90 -9.50
C ILE A 118 -13.00 3.98 -9.33
N GLU A 119 -14.08 4.22 -10.08
CA GLU A 119 -15.32 3.44 -10.05
C GLU A 119 -15.09 2.00 -10.57
N ASN A 120 -14.23 1.84 -11.58
CA ASN A 120 -13.93 0.55 -12.21
C ASN A 120 -12.66 -0.16 -11.67
N LEU A 121 -11.96 0.43 -10.70
CA LEU A 121 -10.77 -0.15 -10.08
C LEU A 121 -11.06 -1.55 -9.47
N GLU A 122 -10.24 -2.54 -9.74
CA GLU A 122 -10.42 -3.90 -9.18
C GLU A 122 -9.26 -4.29 -8.28
N LEU A 123 -8.06 -3.82 -8.60
CA LEU A 123 -6.83 -4.11 -7.86
C LEU A 123 -6.05 -2.82 -7.60
N LEU A 124 -5.73 -2.58 -6.33
CA LEU A 124 -4.85 -1.50 -5.89
C LEU A 124 -3.60 -2.09 -5.26
N ILE A 125 -2.44 -1.80 -5.84
CA ILE A 125 -1.15 -2.18 -5.29
C ILE A 125 -0.49 -0.94 -4.70
N ILE A 126 -0.06 -1.01 -3.44
CA ILE A 126 0.71 0.07 -2.79
C ILE A 126 2.09 -0.47 -2.48
N ASP A 127 3.08 -0.02 -3.25
CA ASP A 127 4.49 -0.31 -3.00
C ASP A 127 5.07 0.63 -1.94
N GLU A 128 6.14 0.19 -1.27
CA GLU A 128 6.76 0.88 -0.12
C GLU A 128 5.77 1.25 0.99
N ILE A 129 4.83 0.34 1.31
CA ILE A 129 3.77 0.58 2.30
C ILE A 129 4.30 0.98 3.69
N SER A 130 5.53 0.58 4.03
CA SER A 130 6.16 0.95 5.30
C SER A 130 6.30 2.46 5.49
N MET A 131 6.37 3.24 4.41
CA MET A 131 6.44 4.71 4.48
C MET A 131 5.05 5.38 4.52
N VAL A 132 3.97 4.62 4.40
CA VAL A 132 2.61 5.17 4.37
C VAL A 132 2.10 5.33 5.79
N ARG A 133 1.56 6.52 6.10
CA ARG A 133 0.96 6.78 7.41
C ARG A 133 -0.36 6.04 7.60
N ALA A 134 -0.70 5.74 8.85
CA ALA A 134 -1.98 5.14 9.24
C ALA A 134 -3.19 5.85 8.63
N ASP A 135 -3.29 7.16 8.82
CA ASP A 135 -4.43 7.95 8.35
C ASP A 135 -4.56 8.00 6.83
N MET A 136 -3.44 7.97 6.10
CA MET A 136 -3.47 7.93 4.63
C MET A 136 -4.20 6.68 4.11
N LEU A 137 -4.04 5.53 4.78
CA LEU A 137 -4.72 4.31 4.36
C LEU A 137 -6.23 4.37 4.64
N ASP A 138 -6.64 4.99 5.75
CA ASP A 138 -8.05 5.24 6.08
C ASP A 138 -8.69 6.26 5.13
N VAL A 139 -7.93 7.28 4.68
CA VAL A 139 -8.40 8.22 3.64
C VAL A 139 -8.64 7.49 2.32
N ILE A 140 -7.73 6.61 1.90
CA ILE A 140 -7.89 5.80 0.68
C ILE A 140 -9.14 4.93 0.79
N ASP A 141 -9.33 4.23 1.91
CA ASP A 141 -10.53 3.42 2.17
C ASP A 141 -11.80 4.27 2.03
N ARG A 142 -11.83 5.44 2.67
CA ARG A 142 -12.97 6.34 2.65
C ARG A 142 -13.29 6.84 1.25
N ILE A 143 -12.29 7.27 0.49
CA ILE A 143 -12.45 7.71 -0.90
C ILE A 143 -13.05 6.58 -1.73
N LEU A 144 -12.48 5.37 -1.66
CA LEU A 144 -12.97 4.24 -2.46
C LEU A 144 -14.39 3.84 -2.07
N LYS A 145 -14.73 3.78 -0.77
CA LYS A 145 -16.10 3.51 -0.29
C LYS A 145 -17.11 4.50 -0.86
N VAL A 146 -16.79 5.79 -0.88
CA VAL A 146 -17.69 6.85 -1.35
C VAL A 146 -17.80 6.87 -2.87
N PHE A 147 -16.68 6.97 -3.58
CA PHE A 147 -16.69 7.15 -5.03
C PHE A 147 -17.12 5.89 -5.77
N ARG A 148 -16.87 4.69 -5.22
CA ARG A 148 -17.40 3.42 -5.76
C ARG A 148 -18.81 3.08 -5.30
N LYS A 149 -19.41 3.90 -4.42
CA LYS A 149 -20.76 3.69 -3.85
C LYS A 149 -20.90 2.33 -3.14
N LYS A 150 -19.85 1.91 -2.44
CA LYS A 150 -19.77 0.63 -1.72
C LYS A 150 -19.35 0.87 -0.26
N PRO A 151 -20.20 1.52 0.56
CA PRO A 151 -19.81 2.04 1.88
C PRO A 151 -19.50 0.95 2.92
N TYR A 152 -20.02 -0.26 2.73
CA TYR A 152 -19.89 -1.37 3.69
C TYR A 152 -18.75 -2.33 3.35
N LEU A 153 -18.08 -2.16 2.21
CA LEU A 153 -16.96 -3.00 1.81
C LEU A 153 -15.64 -2.28 2.07
N PRO A 154 -14.62 -2.96 2.63
CA PRO A 154 -13.30 -2.39 2.78
C PRO A 154 -12.79 -1.94 1.40
N PHE A 155 -12.19 -0.75 1.34
CA PHE A 155 -11.71 -0.11 0.12
C PHE A 155 -12.75 -0.06 -1.00
N GLY A 156 -14.03 0.05 -0.67
CA GLY A 156 -15.12 0.01 -1.66
C GLY A 156 -15.13 -1.28 -2.49
N GLY A 157 -14.67 -2.40 -1.94
CA GLY A 157 -14.58 -3.70 -2.60
C GLY A 157 -13.43 -3.83 -3.59
N VAL A 158 -12.44 -2.93 -3.55
CA VAL A 158 -11.19 -3.08 -4.31
C VAL A 158 -10.27 -4.06 -3.57
N GLN A 159 -9.68 -5.00 -4.29
CA GLN A 159 -8.61 -5.82 -3.72
C GLN A 159 -7.37 -4.96 -3.50
N VAL A 160 -6.83 -4.95 -2.29
CA VAL A 160 -5.64 -4.15 -1.97
C VAL A 160 -4.45 -5.05 -1.65
N ILE A 161 -3.32 -4.81 -2.30
CA ILE A 161 -2.05 -5.49 -2.04
C ILE A 161 -1.05 -4.45 -1.53
N LEU A 162 -0.65 -4.63 -0.28
CA LEU A 162 0.34 -3.82 0.40
C LEU A 162 1.69 -4.50 0.22
N ILE A 163 2.65 -3.83 -0.40
CA ILE A 163 4.00 -4.35 -0.61
C ILE A 163 4.98 -3.45 0.11
N GLY A 164 5.86 -4.05 0.91
CA GLY A 164 6.93 -3.29 1.55
C GLY A 164 7.49 -3.98 2.77
N ASP A 165 8.48 -3.32 3.37
CA ASP A 165 9.30 -3.90 4.41
C ASP A 165 9.37 -2.95 5.62
N THR A 166 8.67 -3.30 6.70
CA THR A 166 8.55 -2.46 7.90
C THR A 166 9.88 -2.18 8.60
N PHE A 167 10.95 -2.91 8.26
CA PHE A 167 12.29 -2.70 8.84
C PHE A 167 13.17 -1.76 8.02
N GLN A 168 12.74 -1.28 6.84
CA GLN A 168 13.57 -0.42 6.00
C GLN A 168 13.36 1.06 6.33
N LEU A 169 12.20 1.61 5.96
CA LEU A 169 11.94 3.04 6.10
C LEU A 169 10.55 3.26 6.72
N PRO A 170 10.48 3.92 7.89
CA PRO A 170 9.22 4.25 8.54
C PRO A 170 8.53 5.40 7.79
N PRO A 171 7.25 5.66 8.10
CA PRO A 171 6.59 6.84 7.55
C PRO A 171 7.28 8.12 8.03
N ILE A 172 7.41 9.08 7.11
CA ILE A 172 7.86 10.43 7.45
C ILE A 172 6.66 11.16 8.05
N ALA A 173 6.46 11.02 9.36
CA ALA A 173 5.53 11.83 10.12
C ALA A 173 6.33 12.89 10.87
N ASP A 174 6.17 14.15 10.50
CA ASP A 174 6.72 15.26 11.28
C ASP A 174 6.10 15.27 12.69
N ASN A 175 6.84 15.72 13.70
CA ASN A 175 6.42 15.76 15.10
C ASN A 175 5.09 16.50 15.27
N GLU A 176 4.88 17.58 14.51
CA GLU A 176 3.64 18.34 14.52
C GLU A 176 2.45 17.51 14.01
N GLN A 177 2.61 16.81 12.88
CA GLN A 177 1.56 15.94 12.34
C GLN A 177 1.24 14.79 13.29
N TRP A 178 2.27 14.20 13.89
CA TRP A 178 2.09 13.10 14.84
C TRP A 178 1.40 13.56 16.13
N SER A 179 1.64 14.78 16.61
CA SER A 179 0.95 15.34 17.78
C SER A 179 -0.58 15.37 17.61
N ILE A 180 -1.06 15.58 16.37
CA ILE A 180 -2.48 15.55 16.03
C ILE A 180 -2.98 14.11 15.91
N LEU A 181 -2.23 13.26 15.20
CA LEU A 181 -2.64 11.90 14.86
C LEU A 181 -2.56 10.92 16.04
N SER A 182 -1.66 11.13 16.98
CA SER A 182 -1.43 10.26 18.15
C SER A 182 -2.66 10.12 19.07
N GLN A 183 -3.63 11.04 18.97
CA GLN A 183 -4.91 10.96 19.67
C GLN A 183 -5.85 9.89 19.08
N PHE A 184 -5.63 9.50 17.83
CA PHE A 184 -6.50 8.63 17.05
C PHE A 184 -5.84 7.31 16.63
N TYR A 185 -4.52 7.28 16.54
CA TYR A 185 -3.73 6.13 16.07
C TYR A 185 -2.66 5.76 17.09
N LYS A 186 -2.43 4.45 17.29
CA LYS A 186 -1.41 3.94 18.22
C LYS A 186 0.00 4.28 17.77
N THR A 187 0.27 4.21 16.47
CA THR A 187 1.57 4.50 15.84
C THR A 187 1.34 5.17 14.48
N PRO A 188 2.33 5.85 13.89
CA PRO A 188 2.17 6.46 12.57
C PRO A 188 2.13 5.43 11.44
N PHE A 189 2.47 4.17 11.69
CA PHE A 189 2.59 3.13 10.66
C PHE A 189 1.23 2.69 10.12
N PHE A 190 1.18 2.33 8.84
CA PHE A 190 -0.04 1.88 8.14
C PHE A 190 -0.83 0.79 8.88
N PHE A 191 -0.16 -0.10 9.61
CA PHE A 191 -0.80 -1.20 10.34
C PHE A 191 -1.62 -0.74 11.56
N SER A 192 -1.46 0.50 11.99
CA SER A 192 -2.29 1.14 13.02
C SER A 192 -3.51 1.85 12.45
N SER A 193 -3.72 1.82 11.12
CA SER A 193 -4.93 2.37 10.51
C SER A 193 -6.16 1.57 10.91
N LYS A 194 -7.31 2.24 10.99
CA LYS A 194 -8.56 1.61 11.43
C LYS A 194 -8.98 0.52 10.46
N ILE A 195 -8.82 0.76 9.16
CA ILE A 195 -9.17 -0.21 8.13
C ILE A 195 -8.38 -1.53 8.27
N ILE A 196 -7.12 -1.47 8.69
CA ILE A 196 -6.28 -2.65 8.92
C ILE A 196 -6.63 -3.35 10.24
N GLU A 197 -6.92 -2.59 11.29
CA GLU A 197 -7.38 -3.16 12.56
C GLU A 197 -8.71 -3.91 12.39
N GLU A 198 -9.63 -3.37 11.59
CA GLU A 198 -10.93 -3.98 11.28
C GLU A 198 -10.83 -5.13 10.26
N ASN A 199 -9.84 -5.09 9.37
CA ASN A 199 -9.67 -6.05 8.28
C ASN A 199 -8.22 -6.53 8.25
N THR A 200 -7.92 -7.57 9.03
CA THR A 200 -6.56 -8.11 9.12
C THR A 200 -6.08 -8.61 7.76
N PRO A 201 -4.95 -8.10 7.23
CA PRO A 201 -4.40 -8.54 5.96
C PRO A 201 -3.92 -9.99 6.04
N LEU A 202 -4.00 -10.71 4.93
CA LEU A 202 -3.26 -11.95 4.76
C LEU A 202 -1.76 -11.61 4.67
N TYR A 203 -1.00 -12.01 5.68
CA TYR A 203 0.44 -11.80 5.72
C TYR A 203 1.17 -12.86 4.91
N ILE A 204 1.99 -12.42 3.94
CA ILE A 204 2.85 -13.29 3.15
C ILE A 204 4.27 -12.74 3.15
N GLU A 205 5.24 -13.54 3.58
CA GLU A 205 6.65 -13.17 3.58
C GLU A 205 7.42 -13.93 2.50
N LEU A 206 7.98 -13.20 1.54
CA LEU A 206 8.90 -13.75 0.56
C LEU A 206 10.25 -14.06 1.21
N LYS A 207 10.61 -15.34 1.27
CA LYS A 207 11.83 -15.82 1.94
C LYS A 207 13.01 -16.01 0.99
N LYS A 208 12.77 -16.40 -0.26
CA LYS A 208 13.83 -16.72 -1.22
C LYS A 208 14.57 -15.44 -1.63
N ILE A 209 15.86 -15.38 -1.31
CA ILE A 209 16.73 -14.26 -1.66
C ILE A 209 17.40 -14.56 -3.01
N TYR A 210 17.22 -13.68 -3.98
CA TYR A 210 17.73 -13.86 -5.34
C TYR A 210 19.08 -13.17 -5.59
N ARG A 211 19.52 -12.27 -4.70
CA ARG A 211 20.80 -11.55 -4.81
C ARG A 211 21.98 -12.43 -4.35
N GLN A 212 22.16 -13.60 -4.96
CA GLN A 212 23.03 -14.68 -4.47
C GLN A 212 24.54 -14.40 -4.54
N ASN A 213 25.00 -13.38 -5.28
CA ASN A 213 26.44 -13.10 -5.44
C ASN A 213 27.08 -12.33 -4.27
N GLU A 214 26.31 -11.90 -3.27
CA GLU A 214 26.80 -11.05 -2.18
C GLU A 214 26.27 -11.53 -0.82
N GLN A 215 26.40 -12.84 -0.53
CA GLN A 215 25.86 -13.44 0.70
C GLN A 215 26.36 -12.74 1.97
N GLU A 216 27.64 -12.36 2.04
CA GLU A 216 28.19 -11.58 3.16
C GLU A 216 27.51 -10.22 3.32
N PHE A 217 27.24 -9.51 2.22
CA PHE A 217 26.55 -8.22 2.23
C PHE A 217 25.08 -8.37 2.64
N ILE A 218 24.40 -9.44 2.19
CA ILE A 218 23.04 -9.75 2.62
C ILE A 218 22.99 -10.02 4.12
N ASP A 219 23.94 -10.80 4.62
CA ASP A 219 23.98 -11.15 6.04
C ASP A 219 24.29 -9.92 6.89
N LEU A 220 25.16 -9.02 6.42
CA LEU A 220 25.37 -7.70 7.01
C LEU A 220 24.08 -6.88 7.03
N LEU A 221 23.39 -6.73 5.89
CA LEU A 221 22.13 -5.98 5.83
C LEU A 221 21.05 -6.58 6.75
N ASN A 222 21.01 -7.90 6.86
CA ASN A 222 20.11 -8.59 7.79
C ASN A 222 20.48 -8.34 9.25
N ARG A 223 21.78 -8.31 9.60
CA ARG A 223 22.24 -7.96 10.96
C ARG A 223 21.91 -6.51 11.31
N VAL A 224 22.13 -5.58 10.38
CA VAL A 224 21.73 -4.16 10.53
C VAL A 224 20.22 -4.05 10.78
N ARG A 225 19.42 -4.77 9.99
CA ARG A 225 17.95 -4.80 10.09
C ARG A 225 17.43 -5.21 11.48
N VAL A 226 18.10 -6.14 12.16
CA VAL A 226 17.69 -6.60 13.51
C VAL A 226 18.53 -5.99 14.64
N SER A 227 19.34 -4.99 14.34
CA SER A 227 20.25 -4.34 15.30
C SER A 227 21.23 -5.32 15.98
N GLN A 228 21.71 -6.33 15.26
CA GLN A 228 22.69 -7.33 15.73
C GLN A 228 24.04 -7.20 15.02
N VAL A 229 24.51 -5.97 14.80
CA VAL A 229 25.80 -5.71 14.15
C VAL A 229 26.92 -5.94 15.17
N ASN A 230 27.94 -6.73 14.80
CA ASN A 230 29.10 -7.00 15.66
C ASN A 230 30.20 -5.95 15.44
N ALA A 231 31.14 -5.82 16.37
CA ALA A 231 32.23 -4.84 16.28
C ALA A 231 33.22 -5.07 15.11
N ASN A 232 33.12 -6.20 14.41
CA ASN A 232 33.96 -6.58 13.28
C ASN A 232 33.22 -6.53 11.92
N ASP A 233 31.97 -6.05 11.90
CA ASP A 233 31.15 -5.87 10.69
C ASP A 233 31.36 -4.51 10.02
#